data_AF-A0A9W6NHL7-F1
#
_entry.id   AF-A0A9W6NHL7-F1
#
_cell.length_a   1.000
_cell.length_b   1.000
_cell.length_c   1.000
_cell.angle_alpha   90.00
_cell.angle_beta   90.00
_cell.angle_gamma   90.00
#
_symmetry.space_group_name_H-M   'P 1'
#
loop_
_entity.id
_entity.type
_entity.pdbx_description
1 polymer ?
#
loop_
_entity_poly.entity_id
_entity_poly.type
_entity_poly.pdbx_seq_one_letter_code
_entity_poly.pdbx_strand_id
1 'polypeptide(L)'
;MTDIKRKLIAGDDSVSMQFRTWLSQEPLPNIFDVLLASINIMETRITQSRLSLDRPDLLIQPPVGHIRFLDFGHAEEIIAIGYEHTQRQLASLSPHILRSLQKRNTPCE
;
A
#
# COMPACT_ATOMS: atom_id res chain seq x y z
N MET A 1 3.25 -12.42 -31.99
CA MET A 1 3.12 -12.71 -30.54
C MET A 1 3.90 -13.95 -30.06
N THR A 2 4.58 -14.69 -30.95
CA THR A 2 5.32 -15.92 -30.60
C THR A 2 6.80 -15.69 -30.28
N ASP A 3 7.39 -14.61 -30.80
CA ASP A 3 8.82 -14.29 -30.64
C ASP A 3 9.17 -13.75 -29.24
N ILE A 4 8.28 -12.92 -28.68
CA ILE A 4 8.39 -12.39 -27.31
C ILE A 4 8.39 -13.52 -26.27
N LYS A 5 7.58 -14.57 -26.46
CA LYS A 5 7.57 -15.75 -25.58
C LYS A 5 8.89 -16.53 -25.62
N ARG A 6 9.59 -16.58 -26.77
CA ARG A 6 10.90 -17.24 -26.87
C ARG A 6 12.02 -16.44 -26.21
N LYS A 7 12.03 -15.12 -26.36
CA LYS A 7 13.02 -14.24 -25.70
C LYS A 7 12.88 -14.20 -24.18
N LEU A 8 11.66 -14.33 -23.65
CA LEU A 8 11.41 -14.40 -22.20
C LEU A 8 11.90 -15.71 -21.56
N ILE A 9 11.98 -16.81 -22.33
CA ILE A 9 12.44 -18.12 -21.84
C ILE A 9 13.97 -18.24 -21.89
N ALA A 10 14.66 -17.37 -22.63
CA ALA A 10 16.12 -17.28 -22.68
C ALA A 10 16.68 -16.15 -21.76
N GLY A 11 15.91 -15.76 -20.74
CA GLY A 11 16.25 -14.67 -19.82
C GLY A 11 16.97 -15.16 -18.57
N ASP A 12 18.30 -15.05 -18.58
CA ASP A 12 19.24 -14.96 -17.45
C ASP A 12 19.00 -15.94 -16.26
N ASP A 13 19.60 -17.12 -16.38
CA ASP A 13 19.65 -18.16 -15.34
C ASP A 13 20.38 -17.71 -14.05
N SER A 14 21.15 -16.62 -14.07
CA SER A 14 21.92 -16.13 -12.91
C SER A 14 21.08 -15.25 -11.98
N VAL A 15 20.30 -14.32 -12.55
CA VAL A 15 19.45 -13.39 -11.77
C VAL A 15 18.27 -14.13 -11.12
N SER A 16 17.69 -15.09 -11.82
CA SER A 16 16.59 -15.91 -11.29
C SER A 16 17.03 -16.84 -10.14
N MET A 17 18.26 -17.36 -10.19
CA MET A 17 18.86 -18.13 -9.10
C MET A 17 19.21 -17.27 -7.89
N GLN A 18 19.75 -16.06 -8.12
CA GLN A 18 19.97 -15.09 -7.04
C GLN A 18 18.66 -14.66 -6.39
N PHE A 19 17.62 -14.40 -7.18
CA PHE A 19 16.29 -14.06 -6.67
C PHE A 19 15.69 -15.16 -5.79
N ARG A 20 15.90 -16.44 -6.14
CA ARG A 20 15.49 -17.57 -5.30
C ARG A 20 16.21 -17.59 -3.96
N THR A 21 17.53 -17.37 -3.94
CA THR A 21 18.30 -17.25 -2.69
C THR A 21 17.83 -16.07 -1.84
N TRP A 22 17.44 -14.96 -2.46
CA TRP A 22 16.87 -13.78 -1.80
C TRP A 22 15.41 -13.97 -1.32
N LEU A 23 14.72 -15.01 -1.80
CA LEU A 23 13.39 -15.42 -1.32
C LEU A 23 13.45 -16.58 -0.32
N SER A 24 14.63 -17.19 -0.12
CA SER A 24 14.82 -18.25 0.85
C SER A 24 14.59 -17.75 2.28
N GLN A 25 13.80 -18.50 3.05
CA GLN A 25 13.59 -18.22 4.48
C GLN A 25 14.74 -18.80 5.30
N GLU A 26 15.84 -18.06 5.39
CA GLU A 26 16.88 -18.33 6.38
C GLU A 26 16.53 -17.67 7.74
N PRO A 27 17.07 -18.18 8.85
CA PRO A 27 16.80 -17.65 10.20
C PRO A 27 17.39 -16.24 10.46
N LEU A 28 18.18 -15.70 9.53
CA LEU A 28 18.69 -14.33 9.54
C LEU A 28 17.84 -13.45 8.59
N PRO A 29 17.70 -12.13 8.85
CA PRO A 29 16.94 -11.26 7.96
C PRO A 29 17.51 -11.33 6.54
N ASN A 30 16.70 -11.79 5.58
CA ASN A 30 17.12 -11.85 4.20
C ASN A 30 17.30 -10.41 3.68
N ILE A 31 18.19 -10.20 2.70
CA ILE A 31 18.40 -8.89 2.07
C ILE A 31 17.06 -8.32 1.57
N PHE A 32 16.17 -9.19 1.11
CA PHE A 32 14.81 -8.82 0.70
C PHE A 32 13.96 -8.27 1.87
N ASP A 33 14.02 -8.89 3.05
CA ASP A 33 13.31 -8.40 4.24
C ASP A 33 13.84 -7.04 4.70
N VAL A 34 15.17 -6.85 4.67
CA VAL A 34 15.80 -5.57 5.02
C VAL A 34 15.40 -4.47 4.03
N LEU A 35 15.38 -4.77 2.73
CA LEU A 35 14.95 -3.85 1.69
C LEU A 35 13.48 -3.43 1.91
N LEU A 36 12.59 -4.40 2.12
CA LEU A 36 11.16 -4.14 2.30
C LEU A 36 10.89 -3.33 3.59
N ALA A 37 11.60 -3.63 4.68
CA ALA A 37 11.53 -2.85 5.90
C ALA A 37 12.01 -1.41 5.70
N SER A 38 13.08 -1.22 4.93
CA SER A 38 13.61 0.11 4.60
C SER A 38 12.61 0.94 3.79
N ILE A 39 11.95 0.33 2.80
CA ILE A 39 10.87 0.97 2.03
C ILE A 39 9.74 1.40 2.97
N ASN A 40 9.27 0.50 3.84
CA ASN A 40 8.19 0.82 4.78
C ASN A 40 8.54 2.00 5.71
N ILE A 41 9.79 2.08 6.19
CA ILE A 41 10.27 3.21 7.01
C ILE A 41 10.27 4.51 6.21
N MET A 42 10.80 4.48 4.98
CA MET A 42 10.84 5.66 4.11
C MET A 42 9.43 6.14 3.76
N GLU A 43 8.53 5.25 3.36
CA GLU A 43 7.14 5.57 3.05
C GLU A 43 6.41 6.16 4.25
N THR A 44 6.60 5.58 5.45
CA THR A 44 6.01 6.10 6.68
C THR A 44 6.49 7.53 6.94
N ARG A 45 7.79 7.78 6.78
CA ARG A 45 8.39 9.09 7.04
C ARG A 45 7.96 10.14 6.01
N ILE A 46 7.90 9.76 4.73
CA ILE A 46 7.39 10.63 3.66
C ILE A 46 5.92 10.95 3.89
N THR A 47 5.10 9.94 4.20
CA THR A 47 3.67 10.11 4.49
C THR A 47 3.44 11.04 5.67
N GLN A 48 4.16 10.85 6.78
CA GLN A 48 4.07 11.74 7.94
C GLN A 48 4.48 13.18 7.60
N SER A 49 5.57 13.35 6.85
CA SER A 49 6.00 14.67 6.39
C SER A 49 4.95 15.33 5.51
N ARG A 50 4.38 14.59 4.55
CA ARG A 50 3.31 15.07 3.68
C ARG A 50 2.05 15.44 4.45
N LEU A 51 1.57 14.61 5.36
CA LEU A 51 0.39 14.91 6.18
C LEU A 51 0.58 16.14 7.07
N SER A 52 1.82 16.43 7.49
CA SER A 52 2.15 17.63 8.26
C SER A 52 2.16 18.91 7.43
N LEU A 53 2.53 18.80 6.15
CA LEU A 53 2.58 19.91 5.19
C LEU A 53 1.21 20.18 4.57
N ASP A 54 0.57 19.12 4.09
CA ASP A 54 -0.68 19.12 3.34
C ASP A 54 -1.80 18.49 4.20
N ARG A 55 -2.28 19.24 5.21
CA ARG A 55 -3.29 18.71 6.15
C ARG A 55 -4.60 18.41 5.41
N PRO A 56 -5.08 17.14 5.39
CA PRO A 56 -6.35 16.80 4.76
C PRO A 56 -7.53 17.29 5.59
N ASP A 57 -8.65 17.56 4.93
CA ASP A 57 -9.91 17.88 5.61
C ASP A 57 -10.47 16.69 6.40
N LEU A 58 -10.22 15.49 5.87
CA LEU A 58 -10.61 14.22 6.47
C LEU A 58 -9.48 13.21 6.28
N LEU A 59 -8.97 12.67 7.39
CA LEU A 59 -7.98 11.60 7.40
C LEU A 59 -8.62 10.33 7.95
N ILE A 60 -8.61 9.26 7.16
CA ILE A 60 -9.10 7.94 7.55
C ILE A 60 -7.90 6.99 7.66
N GLN A 61 -7.71 6.37 8.81
CA GLN A 61 -6.57 5.49 9.12
C GLN A 61 -7.06 4.12 9.63
N PRO A 62 -7.43 3.21 8.72
CA PRO A 62 -7.81 1.85 9.11
C PRO A 62 -6.60 1.06 9.66
N PRO A 63 -6.79 0.21 10.69
CA PRO A 63 -5.72 -0.52 11.35
C PRO A 63 -5.32 -1.78 10.56
N VAL A 64 -4.56 -1.60 9.48
CA VAL A 64 -4.10 -2.71 8.60
C VAL A 64 -2.59 -2.98 8.70
N GLY A 65 -1.88 -2.32 9.64
CA GLY A 65 -0.41 -2.39 9.74
C GLY A 65 0.18 -3.74 10.15
N HIS A 66 -0.67 -4.71 10.52
CA HIS A 66 -0.24 -6.08 10.82
C HIS A 66 -0.08 -6.94 9.55
N ILE A 67 -0.63 -6.48 8.41
CA ILE A 67 -0.58 -7.19 7.13
C ILE A 67 0.66 -6.72 6.37
N ARG A 68 1.46 -7.67 5.89
CA ARG A 68 2.71 -7.36 5.18
C ARG A 68 2.40 -6.86 3.75
N PHE A 69 3.29 -6.03 3.22
CA PHE A 69 3.13 -5.40 1.90
C PHE A 69 2.86 -6.37 0.74
N LEU A 70 3.38 -7.60 0.80
CA LEU A 70 3.23 -8.63 -0.25
C LEU A 70 2.26 -9.75 0.14
N ASP A 71 1.47 -9.55 1.18
CA ASP A 71 0.53 -10.55 1.67
C ASP A 71 -0.85 -10.40 1.01
N PHE A 72 -0.96 -10.93 -0.21
CA PHE A 72 -2.16 -10.82 -1.03
C PHE A 72 -3.32 -11.71 -0.56
N GLY A 73 -3.11 -12.58 0.44
CA GLY A 73 -4.14 -13.48 0.96
C GLY A 73 -5.22 -12.76 1.78
N HIS A 74 -4.92 -11.57 2.32
CA HIS A 74 -5.80 -10.84 3.23
C HIS A 74 -6.66 -9.75 2.54
N ALA A 75 -6.85 -9.84 1.23
CA ALA A 75 -7.54 -8.80 0.47
C ALA A 75 -8.96 -8.53 0.97
N GLU A 76 -9.77 -9.57 1.19
CA GLU A 76 -11.15 -9.44 1.66
C GLU A 76 -11.22 -8.80 3.06
N GLU A 77 -10.31 -9.19 3.95
CA GLU A 77 -10.19 -8.62 5.30
C GLU A 77 -9.84 -7.13 5.25
N ILE A 78 -8.83 -6.75 4.45
CA ILE A 78 -8.41 -5.34 4.29
C ILE A 78 -9.56 -4.48 3.77
N ILE A 79 -10.29 -4.98 2.77
CA ILE A 79 -11.44 -4.27 2.20
C ILE A 79 -12.54 -4.08 3.24
N ALA A 80 -12.87 -5.12 4.01
CA ALA A 80 -13.87 -5.05 5.07
C ALA A 80 -13.47 -4.03 6.16
N ILE A 81 -12.22 -4.08 6.64
CA ILE A 81 -11.69 -3.12 7.62
C ILE A 81 -11.79 -1.69 7.06
N GLY A 82 -11.34 -1.46 5.83
CA GLY A 82 -11.42 -0.16 5.19
C GLY A 82 -12.85 0.38 5.09
N TYR A 83 -13.79 -0.49 4.71
CA TYR A 83 -15.21 -0.14 4.58
C TYR A 83 -15.83 0.23 5.93
N GLU A 84 -15.68 -0.62 6.95
CA GLU A 84 -16.23 -0.37 8.28
C GLU A 84 -15.66 0.90 8.92
N HIS A 85 -14.34 1.10 8.83
CA HIS A 85 -13.69 2.29 9.39
C HIS A 85 -14.18 3.56 8.69
N THR A 86 -14.33 3.52 7.37
CA THR A 86 -14.86 4.65 6.61
C THR A 86 -16.30 4.96 7.01
N GLN A 87 -17.18 3.95 7.11
CA GLN A 87 -18.57 4.14 7.52
C GLN A 87 -18.68 4.76 8.92
N ARG A 88 -17.94 4.22 9.90
CA ARG A 88 -17.91 4.75 11.27
C ARG A 88 -17.45 6.21 11.28
N GLN A 89 -16.42 6.52 10.51
CA GLN A 89 -15.89 7.88 10.47
C GLN A 89 -16.87 8.85 9.82
N LEU A 90 -17.49 8.48 8.69
CA LEU A 90 -18.54 9.27 8.04
C LEU A 90 -19.74 9.53 8.97
N ALA A 91 -20.18 8.53 9.73
CA ALA A 91 -21.27 8.67 10.68
C ALA A 91 -20.95 9.64 11.83
N SER A 92 -19.67 9.78 12.18
CA SER A 92 -19.19 10.71 13.23
C SER A 92 -18.99 12.15 12.74
N LEU A 93 -19.07 12.41 11.43
CA LEU A 93 -18.80 13.73 10.88
C LEU A 93 -19.94 14.71 11.13
N SER A 94 -19.56 15.95 11.42
CA SER A 94 -20.53 17.03 11.54
C SER A 94 -21.13 17.40 10.18
N PRO A 95 -22.42 17.82 10.12
CA PRO A 95 -23.10 18.16 8.85
C PRO A 95 -22.46 19.32 8.05
N HIS A 96 -21.63 20.15 8.69
CA HIS A 96 -20.92 21.23 8.00
C HIS A 96 -19.73 20.71 7.18
N ILE A 97 -18.99 19.70 7.68
CA ILE A 97 -17.90 19.06 6.95
C ILE A 97 -18.44 18.28 5.76
N LEU A 98 -19.53 17.53 5.95
CA LEU A 98 -20.16 16.80 4.84
C LEU A 98 -20.54 17.73 3.68
N ARG A 99 -21.04 18.93 3.99
CA ARG A 99 -21.36 19.96 2.99
C ARG A 99 -20.13 20.56 2.32
N SER A 100 -19.03 20.76 3.03
CA SER A 100 -17.79 21.27 2.42
C SER A 100 -17.12 20.24 1.50
N LEU A 101 -17.20 18.95 1.86
CA LEU A 101 -16.75 17.85 0.99
C LEU A 101 -17.58 17.76 -0.30
N GLN A 102 -18.91 17.92 -0.23
CA GLN A 102 -19.79 17.89 -1.41
C GLN A 102 -19.49 19.04 -2.38
N LYS A 103 -19.24 20.26 -1.89
CA LYS A 103 -18.98 21.44 -2.74
C LYS A 103 -17.65 21.38 -3.50
N ARG A 104 -16.66 20.62 -3.02
CA ARG A 104 -15.38 20.47 -3.74
C ARG A 104 -15.41 19.45 -4.87
N ASN A 105 -16.41 18.56 -4.88
CA ASN A 105 -16.58 17.53 -5.90
C ASN A 105 -17.51 17.98 -7.05
N THR A 106 -17.97 19.22 -7.07
CA THR A 106 -18.67 19.75 -8.25
C THR A 106 -17.67 19.90 -9.38
N PRO A 107 -17.92 19.34 -10.58
CA PRO A 107 -17.02 19.51 -11.72
C PRO A 107 -16.81 21.00 -11.96
N CYS A 108 -15.56 21.43 -12.15
CA CYS A 108 -15.29 22.72 -12.75
C CYS A 108 -15.93 22.70 -14.14
N GLU A 109 -16.85 23.64 -14.43
CA GLU A 109 -17.18 23.98 -15.82
C GLU A 109 -15.96 24.56 -16.53
#